data_AF-A0A090X4U0-F1
#
_entry.id   AF-A0A090X4U0-F1
#
_cell.length_a   1.000
_cell.length_b   1.000
_cell.length_c   1.000
_cell.angle_alpha   90.00
_cell.angle_beta   90.00
_cell.angle_gamma   90.00
#
_symmetry.space_group_name_H-M   'P 1'
#
loop_
_entity.id
_entity.type
_entity.pdbx_description
1 polymer ?
#
loop_
_entity_poly.entity_id
_entity_poly.type
_entity_poly.pdbx_seq_one_letter_code
_entity_poly.pdbx_strand_id
1 'polypeptide(L)'
;MEWCSILAFVVLHFIDFWFPEINTKFIQGDWSGTMDGVEGFRYYEELVHKFSNPARVVAYVIAFVFLALHLMHGFTSAFQSMGGSTAGRKQTLQNIGKAYSIIIPLGFVVIALYHFFNH
;
A
#
# COMPACT_ATOMS: atom_id res chain seq x y z
N MET A 1 17.44 10.51 -1.25
CA MET A 1 16.23 11.09 -0.62
C MET A 1 15.04 10.12 -0.64
N GLU A 2 14.86 9.30 -1.69
CA GLU A 2 13.66 8.43 -1.84
C GLU A 2 13.60 7.21 -0.90
N TRP A 3 14.70 6.84 -0.26
CA TRP A 3 14.75 5.74 0.72
C TRP A 3 14.09 6.10 2.06
N CYS A 4 14.12 7.38 2.44
CA CYS A 4 13.50 7.84 3.68
C CYS A 4 11.98 7.81 3.58
N SER A 5 11.43 8.10 2.39
CA SER A 5 9.99 8.09 2.16
C SER A 5 9.38 6.69 2.17
N ILE A 6 10.10 5.66 1.66
CA ILE A 6 9.60 4.28 1.75
C ILE A 6 9.63 3.76 3.19
N LEU A 7 10.67 4.11 3.97
CA LEU A 7 10.75 3.74 5.39
C LEU A 7 9.61 4.36 6.20
N ALA A 8 9.28 5.63 5.94
CA ALA A 8 8.15 6.29 6.58
C ALA A 8 6.81 5.60 6.24
N PHE A 9 6.59 5.21 4.98
CA PHE A 9 5.40 4.45 4.58
C PHE A 9 5.32 3.10 5.27
N VAL A 10 6.42 2.34 5.30
CA VAL A 10 6.46 1.00 5.93
C VAL A 10 6.19 1.08 7.42
N VAL A 11 6.76 2.06 8.13
CA VAL A 11 6.52 2.26 9.56
C VAL A 11 5.04 2.55 9.82
N LEU A 12 4.45 3.50 9.09
CA LEU A 12 3.03 3.84 9.22
C LEU A 12 2.15 2.63 8.91
N HIS A 13 2.42 1.92 7.81
CA HIS A 13 1.70 0.73 7.41
C HIS A 13 1.78 -0.40 8.45
N PHE A 14 2.95 -0.57 9.09
CA PHE A 14 3.13 -1.62 10.10
C PHE A 14 2.41 -1.31 11.40
N ILE A 15 2.46 -0.06 11.86
CA ILE A 15 1.75 0.38 13.06
C ILE A 15 0.25 0.23 12.87
N ASP A 16 -0.25 0.64 11.70
CA ASP A 16 -1.69 0.63 11.47
C ASP A 16 -2.24 -0.75 11.14
N PHE A 17 -1.58 -1.55 10.32
CA PHE A 17 -2.15 -2.82 9.86
C PHE A 17 -1.38 -4.05 10.36
N TRP A 18 -0.05 -4.05 10.27
CA TRP A 18 0.73 -5.26 10.54
C TRP A 18 0.74 -5.69 12.01
N PHE A 19 1.06 -4.78 12.94
CA PHE A 19 1.16 -5.13 14.36
C PHE A 19 -0.19 -5.54 14.97
N PRO A 20 -1.31 -4.84 14.71
CA PRO A 20 -2.62 -5.32 15.15
C PRO A 20 -2.95 -6.71 14.60
N GLU A 21 -2.63 -6.94 13.33
CA GLU A 21 -2.89 -8.21 12.67
C GLU A 21 -2.08 -9.38 13.25
N ILE A 22 -0.80 -9.15 13.56
CA ILE A 22 0.04 -10.14 14.23
C ILE A 22 -0.48 -10.45 15.63
N ASN A 23 -0.95 -9.42 16.35
CA ASN A 23 -1.54 -9.61 17.67
C ASN A 23 -2.79 -10.51 17.59
N THR A 24 -3.74 -10.19 16.73
CA THR A 24 -4.97 -10.98 16.57
C THR A 24 -4.67 -12.42 16.14
N LYS A 25 -3.85 -12.62 15.10
CA LYS A 25 -3.63 -13.96 14.54
C LYS A 25 -2.73 -14.85 15.39
N PHE A 26 -1.62 -14.31 15.89
CA PHE A 26 -0.55 -15.14 16.47
C PHE A 26 -0.45 -15.02 17.99
N ILE A 27 -0.93 -13.92 18.59
CA ILE A 27 -0.94 -13.75 20.05
C ILE A 27 -2.29 -14.18 20.62
N GLN A 28 -3.38 -13.67 20.07
CA GLN A 28 -4.75 -14.03 20.47
C GLN A 28 -5.22 -15.35 19.84
N GLY A 29 -4.56 -15.78 18.75
CA GLY A 29 -4.86 -17.05 18.09
C GLY A 29 -6.12 -17.03 17.23
N ASP A 30 -6.65 -15.83 16.91
CA ASP A 30 -7.87 -15.69 16.12
C ASP A 30 -7.58 -15.52 14.63
N TRP A 31 -7.91 -16.57 13.88
CA TRP A 31 -7.79 -16.64 12.43
C TRP A 31 -9.13 -16.50 11.72
N SER A 32 -10.23 -16.34 12.46
CA SER A 32 -11.59 -16.26 11.91
C SER A 32 -11.78 -15.04 11.02
N GLY A 33 -11.04 -13.95 11.30
CA GLY A 33 -11.24 -12.66 10.64
C GLY A 33 -12.52 -11.94 11.07
N THR A 34 -13.15 -12.41 12.14
CA THR A 34 -14.35 -11.83 12.77
C THR A 34 -13.98 -11.16 14.09
N MET A 35 -14.88 -10.37 14.67
CA MET A 35 -14.67 -9.74 15.97
C MET A 35 -15.95 -9.87 16.79
N ASP A 36 -15.83 -10.20 18.08
CA ASP A 36 -16.98 -10.32 18.97
C ASP A 36 -17.76 -9.01 19.01
N GLY A 37 -19.04 -9.07 18.60
CA GLY A 37 -19.94 -7.91 18.57
C GLY A 37 -19.96 -7.13 17.25
N VAL A 38 -19.21 -7.54 16.22
CA VAL A 38 -19.27 -6.96 14.86
C VAL A 38 -19.89 -7.96 13.89
N GLU A 39 -20.99 -7.59 13.23
CA GLU A 39 -21.53 -8.40 12.14
C GLU A 39 -20.62 -8.29 10.91
N GLY A 40 -19.94 -9.39 10.57
CA GLY A 40 -19.12 -9.52 9.37
C GLY A 40 -17.62 -9.57 9.63
N PHE A 41 -16.83 -9.15 8.65
CA PHE A 41 -15.37 -9.20 8.74
C PHE A 41 -14.81 -7.99 9.50
N ARG A 42 -14.01 -8.27 10.54
CA ARG A 42 -13.31 -7.26 11.36
C ARG A 42 -12.57 -6.23 10.51
N TYR A 43 -11.94 -6.68 9.43
CA TYR A 43 -11.14 -5.83 8.55
C TYR A 43 -11.92 -4.66 7.96
N TYR A 44 -13.21 -4.86 7.64
CA TYR A 44 -14.03 -3.80 7.05
C TYR A 44 -14.25 -2.67 8.06
N GLU A 45 -14.69 -3.02 9.27
CA GLU A 45 -14.92 -2.07 10.36
C GLU A 45 -13.63 -1.33 10.74
N GLU A 46 -12.52 -2.04 10.87
CA GLU A 46 -11.23 -1.45 11.19
C GLU A 46 -10.71 -0.50 10.11
N LEU A 47 -10.88 -0.86 8.83
CA LEU A 47 -10.53 0.01 7.71
C LEU A 47 -11.34 1.29 7.76
N VAL A 48 -12.66 1.16 7.89
CA VAL A 48 -13.60 2.28 7.96
C VAL A 48 -13.25 3.20 9.14
N HIS A 49 -13.05 2.65 10.33
CA HIS A 49 -12.68 3.42 11.51
C HIS A 49 -11.32 4.10 11.34
N LYS A 50 -10.32 3.44 10.74
CA LYS A 50 -9.00 4.04 10.47
C LYS A 50 -9.07 5.19 9.45
N PHE A 51 -9.91 5.07 8.44
CA PHE A 51 -10.10 6.08 7.39
C PHE A 51 -11.11 7.18 7.75
N SER A 52 -11.79 7.10 8.89
CA SER A 52 -12.63 8.20 9.41
C SER A 52 -11.85 9.50 9.68
N ASN A 53 -10.55 9.41 9.99
CA ASN A 53 -9.73 10.58 10.28
C ASN A 53 -9.14 11.19 8.99
N PRO A 54 -9.56 12.41 8.59
CA PRO A 54 -9.09 13.04 7.36
C PRO A 54 -7.58 13.26 7.32
N ALA A 55 -6.94 13.52 8.47
CA ALA A 55 -5.49 13.69 8.53
C ALA A 55 -4.75 12.38 8.21
N ARG A 56 -5.29 11.23 8.63
CA ARG A 56 -4.74 9.91 8.28
C ARG A 56 -4.92 9.62 6.80
N VAL A 57 -6.09 9.91 6.23
CA VAL A 57 -6.36 9.74 4.79
C VAL A 57 -5.34 10.54 3.98
N VAL A 58 -5.14 11.82 4.29
CA VAL A 58 -4.15 12.67 3.60
C VAL A 58 -2.73 12.11 3.75
N ALA A 59 -2.34 11.67 4.95
CA ALA A 59 -1.03 11.05 5.16
C ALA A 59 -0.84 9.79 4.30
N TYR A 60 -1.86 8.94 4.21
CA TYR A 60 -1.83 7.74 3.35
C TYR A 60 -1.76 8.08 1.86
N VAL A 61 -2.54 9.05 1.38
CA VAL A 61 -2.48 9.50 -0.02
C VAL A 61 -1.08 9.99 -0.37
N ILE A 62 -0.48 10.82 0.49
CA ILE A 62 0.90 11.28 0.32
C ILE A 62 1.88 10.08 0.30
N ALA A 63 1.68 9.12 1.19
CA ALA A 63 2.54 7.94 1.27
C ALA A 63 2.42 7.05 0.01
N PHE A 64 1.24 6.91 -0.58
CA PHE A 64 1.04 6.20 -1.85
C PHE A 64 1.70 6.93 -3.04
N VAL A 65 1.74 8.27 -3.04
CA VAL A 65 2.49 9.04 -4.04
C VAL A 65 3.99 8.75 -3.92
N PHE A 66 4.54 8.76 -2.70
CA PHE A 66 5.94 8.41 -2.49
C PHE A 66 6.26 6.96 -2.88
N LEU A 67 5.35 6.02 -2.58
CA LEU A 67 5.45 4.63 -3.01
C LEU A 67 5.50 4.53 -4.55
N ALA A 68 4.64 5.27 -5.26
CA ALA A 68 4.62 5.30 -6.72
C ALA A 68 5.96 5.78 -7.31
N LEU A 69 6.51 6.87 -6.78
CA LEU A 69 7.82 7.39 -7.18
C LEU A 69 8.93 6.36 -6.92
N HIS A 70 8.92 5.72 -5.75
CA HIS A 70 9.89 4.69 -5.39
C HIS A 70 9.83 3.48 -6.34
N LEU A 71 8.64 2.95 -6.64
CA LEU A 71 8.49 1.84 -7.58
C LEU A 71 8.97 2.23 -8.98
N MET A 72 8.71 3.47 -9.41
CA MET A 72 9.12 3.95 -10.72
C MET A 72 10.66 4.00 -10.86
N HIS A 73 11.33 4.47 -9.81
CA HIS A 73 12.79 4.47 -9.71
C HIS A 73 13.34 3.04 -9.61
N GLY A 74 12.76 2.23 -8.73
CA GLY A 74 13.19 0.88 -8.42
C GLY A 74 13.07 -0.08 -9.61
N PHE A 75 11.95 -0.08 -10.32
CA PHE A 75 11.77 -0.92 -11.51
C PHE A 75 12.67 -0.52 -12.66
N THR A 76 12.91 0.78 -12.83
CA THR A 76 13.83 1.25 -13.88
C THR A 76 15.23 0.70 -13.64
N SER A 77 15.72 0.72 -12.41
CA SER A 77 17.04 0.17 -12.04
C SER A 77 17.07 -1.36 -12.06
N ALA A 78 16.05 -2.03 -11.51
CA ALA A 78 15.99 -3.50 -11.47
C ALA A 78 15.98 -4.11 -12.88
N PHE A 79 15.20 -3.57 -13.82
CA PHE A 79 15.17 -4.08 -15.19
C PHE A 79 16.45 -3.82 -15.98
N GLN A 80 17.23 -2.81 -15.60
CA GLN A 80 18.56 -2.60 -16.16
C GLN A 80 19.55 -3.65 -15.64
N SER A 81 19.53 -3.96 -14.35
CA SER A 81 20.42 -4.95 -13.72
C SER A 81 20.12 -6.40 -14.12
N MET A 82 18.84 -6.77 -14.34
CA MET A 82 18.45 -8.14 -14.69
C MET A 82 18.65 -8.53 -16.17
N GLY A 83 19.40 -7.76 -16.96
CA GLY A 83 19.72 -8.15 -18.34
C GLY A 83 18.56 -7.99 -19.33
N GLY A 84 17.75 -6.93 -19.20
CA GLY A 84 16.89 -6.44 -20.28
C GLY A 84 17.68 -5.85 -21.47
N SER A 85 18.72 -6.52 -21.96
CA SER A 85 19.76 -5.94 -22.83
C SER A 85 19.38 -5.82 -24.32
N THR A 86 18.28 -6.43 -24.77
CA THR A 86 17.76 -6.18 -26.13
C THR A 86 16.94 -4.89 -26.12
N ALA A 87 17.29 -3.91 -26.97
CA ALA A 87 16.70 -2.57 -26.96
C ALA A 87 15.15 -2.54 -26.96
N GLY A 88 14.52 -3.46 -27.69
CA GLY A 88 13.05 -3.60 -27.71
C GLY A 88 12.46 -4.12 -26.39
N ARG A 89 13.09 -5.12 -25.76
CA ARG A 89 12.63 -5.69 -24.48
C ARG A 89 12.83 -4.70 -23.32
N LYS A 90 13.89 -3.89 -23.37
CA LYS A 90 14.17 -2.83 -22.41
C LYS A 90 13.04 -1.82 -22.33
N GLN A 91 12.58 -1.31 -23.48
CA GLN A 91 11.54 -0.28 -23.53
C GLN A 91 10.19 -0.81 -23.03
N THR A 92 9.81 -2.03 -23.43
CA THR A 92 8.55 -2.64 -22.99
C THR A 92 8.54 -2.89 -21.48
N LEU A 93 9.60 -3.45 -20.91
CA LEU A 93 9.69 -3.70 -19.47
C LEU A 93 9.67 -2.40 -18.66
N GLN A 94 10.33 -1.35 -19.13
CA GLN A 94 10.28 -0.04 -18.49
C GLN A 94 8.89 0.59 -18.55
N ASN A 95 8.19 0.47 -19.67
CA ASN A 95 6.83 1.00 -19.80
C ASN A 95 5.85 0.23 -18.88
N ILE A 96 5.95 -1.10 -18.82
CA ILE A 96 5.13 -1.92 -17.92
C ILE A 96 5.45 -1.57 -16.46
N GLY A 97 6.73 -1.46 -16.11
CA GLY A 97 7.16 -1.04 -14.78
C GLY A 97 6.56 0.30 -14.38
N LYS A 98 6.71 1.33 -15.22
CA LYS A 98 6.13 2.66 -14.99
C LYS A 98 4.60 2.62 -14.84
N ALA A 99 3.90 1.89 -15.71
CA ALA A 99 2.46 1.74 -15.61
C ALA A 99 2.05 1.09 -14.28
N TYR A 100 2.72 0.01 -13.89
CA TYR A 100 2.46 -0.68 -12.62
C TYR A 100 2.73 0.23 -11.41
N SER A 101 3.83 1.01 -11.43
CA SER A 101 4.18 1.96 -10.37
C SER A 101 3.13 3.05 -10.16
N ILE A 102 2.30 3.34 -11.16
CA ILE A 102 1.26 4.38 -11.07
C ILE A 102 -0.10 3.75 -10.77
N ILE A 103 -0.50 2.72 -11.52
CA ILE A 103 -1.83 2.12 -11.45
C ILE A 103 -2.11 1.54 -10.08
N ILE A 104 -1.14 0.81 -9.50
CA ILE A 104 -1.34 0.13 -8.23
C ILE A 104 -1.52 1.13 -7.08
N PRO A 105 -0.62 2.11 -6.85
CA PRO A 105 -0.85 3.12 -5.80
C PRO A 105 -2.10 3.95 -6.02
N LEU A 106 -2.44 4.27 -7.28
CA LEU A 106 -3.64 5.03 -7.60
C LEU A 106 -4.92 4.24 -7.27
N GLY A 107 -4.93 2.94 -7.51
CA GLY A 107 -6.01 2.05 -7.06
C GLY A 107 -6.19 2.07 -5.54
N PHE A 108 -5.11 2.03 -4.77
CA PHE A 108 -5.18 2.13 -3.31
C PHE A 108 -5.66 3.50 -2.82
N VAL A 109 -5.27 4.59 -3.48
CA VAL A 109 -5.78 5.93 -3.19
C VAL A 109 -7.29 6.01 -3.43
N VAL A 110 -7.78 5.44 -4.54
CA VAL A 110 -9.22 5.40 -4.83
C VAL A 110 -9.97 4.64 -3.74
N ILE A 111 -9.46 3.51 -3.27
CA ILE A 111 -10.07 2.74 -2.17
C ILE A 111 -10.13 3.60 -0.89
N ALA A 112 -9.04 4.28 -0.52
CA ALA A 112 -8.99 5.14 0.66
C ALA A 112 -9.99 6.32 0.57
N LEU A 113 -10.06 6.98 -0.60
CA LEU A 113 -11.00 8.07 -0.82
C LEU A 113 -12.45 7.59 -0.83
N TYR A 114 -12.73 6.43 -1.44
CA TYR A 114 -14.06 5.84 -1.43
C TYR A 114 -14.58 5.60 -0.01
N HIS A 115 -13.73 5.04 0.87
CA HIS A 115 -14.11 4.81 2.27
C HIS A 115 -14.22 6.11 3.08
N PHE A 116 -13.49 7.16 2.71
CA PHE A 116 -13.61 8.46 3.36
C PHE A 116 -14.88 9.23 2.96
N PHE A 117 -15.32 9.14 1.70
CA PHE A 117 -16.49 9.88 1.21
C PHE A 117 -17.82 9.15 1.34
N ASN A 118 -17.82 7.82 1.37
CA ASN A 118 -19.04 6.99 1.45
C ASN A 118 -19.28 6.41 2.85
N HIS A 119 -18.65 6.99 3.87
CA HIS A 119 -18.90 6.67 5.27
C HIS A 119 -19.46 7.87 6.02
#